data_AF-A0A7C9AJZ7-F1
#
_entry.id   AF-A0A7C9AJZ7-F1
#
_cell.length_a   1.000
_cell.length_b   1.000
_cell.length_c   1.000
_cell.angle_alpha   90.00
_cell.angle_beta   90.00
_cell.angle_gamma   90.00
#
_symmetry.space_group_name_H-M   'P 1'
#
loop_
_entity.id
_entity.type
_entity.pdbx_description
1 polymer ?
#
loop_
_entity_poly.entity_id
_entity_poly.type
_entity_poly.pdbx_seq_one_letter_code
_entity_poly.pdbx_strand_id
1 'polypeptide(L)'
;MANQPSTYPILCASFNQDNSYFAVGTKLGFKIFQADTGRLCYEKDIGAFSIVEMRYSSSLLAIVGAGEQPALSPRRLCLFNTTTGSPLQELNFLTSVLAVRLNKQRLLVLLEDKTFIYDIDSLSILSTIDTVPNPKGLCAFSHRPDACFLALPASTAKGSVLVYNVMDLQSHCEIEAHRSPLAAMVLSSDGTYLATASEQGTIVRVHTVSEGTKYLSFRRGTYPSTIFSLSFGSSLELPDVLAATSSSGSLHVFMLDSAINQRSKTSGSFIGSIIPGSISDVLDPAHHHVLHKAVPEGVRSYAVIRKATKVVDNSTSQVLSFRAVISIISYNGYFQECILSINHKNEAAWSLDCEYSLLTAIPDTNPAS
;
A
#
# COMPACT_ATOMS: atom_id res chain seq x y z
N MET A 1 -15.23 -15.59 16.99
CA MET A 1 -16.16 -14.45 16.82
C MET A 1 -16.92 -14.69 15.53
N ALA A 2 -18.25 -14.51 15.54
CA ALA A 2 -19.11 -14.83 14.41
C ALA A 2 -18.73 -14.00 13.17
N ASN A 3 -18.62 -14.67 12.01
CA ASN A 3 -18.50 -14.06 10.69
C ASN A 3 -19.66 -13.09 10.48
N GLN A 4 -19.44 -11.79 10.65
CA GLN A 4 -20.28 -10.82 9.97
C GLN A 4 -20.07 -11.02 8.47
N PRO A 5 -21.13 -11.23 7.67
CA PRO A 5 -20.98 -11.31 6.22
C PRO A 5 -20.30 -10.02 5.76
N SER A 6 -19.25 -10.13 4.95
CA SER A 6 -18.60 -8.95 4.38
C SER A 6 -19.68 -8.08 3.74
N THR A 7 -19.79 -6.83 4.19
CA THR A 7 -20.73 -5.84 3.62
C THR A 7 -20.37 -5.53 2.17
N TYR A 8 -19.14 -5.84 1.78
CA TYR A 8 -18.58 -5.59 0.46
C TYR A 8 -18.46 -6.87 -0.39
N PRO A 9 -18.66 -6.75 -1.71
CA PRO A 9 -18.49 -7.85 -2.67
C PRO A 9 -17.02 -8.28 -2.82
N ILE A 10 -16.08 -7.35 -2.64
CA ILE A 10 -14.64 -7.63 -2.62
C ILE A 10 -14.22 -7.97 -1.19
N LEU A 11 -13.54 -9.11 -1.04
CA LEU A 11 -12.94 -9.58 0.21
C LEU A 11 -11.50 -9.11 0.37
N CYS A 12 -10.74 -9.13 -0.73
CA CYS A 12 -9.36 -8.65 -0.78
C CYS A 12 -9.02 -8.04 -2.14
N ALA A 13 -8.09 -7.09 -2.13
CA ALA A 13 -7.52 -6.51 -3.34
C ALA A 13 -6.02 -6.28 -3.12
N SER A 14 -5.22 -6.55 -4.14
CA SER A 14 -3.77 -6.37 -4.12
C SER A 14 -3.29 -5.92 -5.51
N PHE A 15 -2.31 -5.01 -5.55
CA PHE A 15 -1.54 -4.71 -6.74
C PHE A 15 -0.29 -5.59 -6.68
N ASN A 16 0.21 -6.03 -7.83
CA ASN A 16 1.51 -6.68 -7.88
C ASN A 16 2.63 -5.66 -7.61
N GLN A 17 3.84 -6.16 -7.43
CA GLN A 17 5.00 -5.43 -6.88
C GLN A 17 5.44 -4.23 -7.73
N ASP A 18 5.14 -4.24 -9.02
CA ASP A 18 5.41 -3.18 -10.00
C ASP A 18 4.14 -2.41 -10.42
N ASN A 19 3.00 -2.67 -9.76
CA ASN A 19 1.70 -2.04 -10.03
C ASN A 19 1.19 -2.18 -11.48
N SER A 20 1.69 -3.17 -12.24
CA SER A 20 1.28 -3.45 -13.62
C SER A 20 -0.01 -4.28 -13.70
N TYR A 21 -0.31 -5.04 -12.66
CA TYR A 21 -1.52 -5.85 -12.51
C TYR A 21 -2.11 -5.70 -11.12
N PHE A 22 -3.38 -6.06 -10.98
CA PHE A 22 -4.01 -6.20 -9.68
C PHE A 22 -4.92 -7.42 -9.62
N ALA A 23 -5.04 -7.99 -8.43
CA ALA A 23 -5.91 -9.11 -8.13
C ALA A 23 -7.03 -8.68 -7.19
N VAL A 24 -8.20 -9.28 -7.38
CA VAL A 24 -9.39 -9.06 -6.57
C VAL A 24 -9.97 -10.42 -6.18
N GLY A 25 -10.11 -10.66 -4.87
CA GLY A 25 -10.79 -11.83 -4.32
C GLY A 25 -12.21 -11.47 -3.88
N THR A 26 -13.15 -12.35 -4.17
CA THR A 26 -14.57 -12.24 -3.84
C THR A 26 -15.04 -13.53 -3.15
N LYS A 27 -16.33 -13.63 -2.83
CA LYS A 27 -16.94 -14.87 -2.33
C LYS A 27 -17.08 -15.96 -3.40
N LEU A 28 -17.05 -15.58 -4.68
CA LEU A 28 -17.25 -16.50 -5.80
C LEU A 28 -15.93 -17.04 -6.34
N GLY A 29 -14.86 -16.25 -6.24
CA GLY A 29 -13.59 -16.56 -6.85
C GLY A 29 -12.62 -15.39 -6.78
N PHE A 30 -11.61 -15.41 -7.63
CA PHE A 30 -10.69 -14.30 -7.81
C PHE A 30 -10.48 -13.95 -9.28
N LYS A 31 -10.12 -12.69 -9.52
CA LYS A 31 -9.87 -12.11 -10.84
C LYS A 31 -8.54 -11.37 -10.85
N ILE A 32 -7.84 -11.38 -11.98
CA ILE A 32 -6.61 -10.62 -12.21
C ILE A 32 -6.83 -9.71 -13.41
N PHE A 33 -6.48 -8.45 -13.26
CA PHE A 33 -6.63 -7.42 -14.28
C PHE A 33 -5.29 -6.77 -14.59
N GLN A 34 -5.11 -6.35 -15.84
CA GLN A 34 -4.04 -5.45 -16.22
C GLN A 34 -4.40 -4.02 -15.79
N ALA A 35 -3.52 -3.34 -15.05
CA ALA A 35 -3.85 -2.07 -14.43
C ALA A 35 -4.03 -0.92 -15.45
N ASP A 36 -3.23 -0.90 -16.53
CA ASP A 36 -3.28 0.15 -17.56
C ASP A 36 -4.55 0.11 -18.42
N THR A 37 -5.05 -1.09 -18.73
CA THR A 37 -6.14 -1.28 -19.70
C THR A 37 -7.45 -1.68 -19.04
N GLY A 38 -7.41 -2.09 -17.77
CA GLY A 38 -8.52 -2.73 -17.08
C GLY A 38 -8.90 -4.10 -17.63
N ARG A 39 -8.09 -4.66 -18.53
CA ARG A 39 -8.39 -5.95 -19.17
C ARG A 39 -8.35 -7.08 -18.15
N LEU A 40 -9.41 -7.88 -18.10
CA LEU A 40 -9.43 -9.14 -17.35
C LEU A 40 -8.44 -10.14 -17.97
N CYS A 41 -7.45 -10.55 -17.20
CA CYS A 41 -6.39 -11.46 -17.63
C CYS A 41 -6.61 -12.90 -17.17
N TYR A 42 -7.24 -13.07 -16.01
CA TYR A 42 -7.51 -14.38 -15.44
C TYR A 42 -8.72 -14.31 -14.50
N GLU A 43 -9.56 -15.34 -14.50
CA GLU A 43 -10.70 -15.50 -13.61
C GLU A 43 -10.83 -16.96 -13.18
N LYS A 44 -11.15 -17.17 -11.91
CA LYS A 44 -11.36 -18.49 -11.34
C LYS A 44 -12.44 -18.49 -10.28
N ASP A 45 -13.57 -19.11 -10.60
CA ASP A 45 -14.74 -19.22 -9.72
C ASP A 45 -14.70 -20.52 -8.91
N ILE A 46 -13.92 -20.52 -7.83
CA ILE A 46 -13.74 -21.70 -6.96
C ILE A 46 -14.02 -21.41 -5.49
N GLY A 47 -14.70 -20.31 -5.18
CA GLY A 47 -15.11 -19.95 -3.82
C GLY A 47 -14.42 -18.72 -3.25
N ALA A 48 -14.60 -18.54 -1.94
CA ALA A 48 -14.22 -17.31 -1.26
C ALA A 48 -12.73 -17.23 -0.93
N PHE A 49 -12.06 -16.16 -1.36
CA PHE A 49 -10.63 -15.91 -1.06
C PHE A 49 -10.46 -14.64 -0.23
N SER A 50 -9.70 -14.75 0.87
CA SER A 50 -9.34 -13.62 1.73
C SER A 50 -7.98 -13.02 1.39
N ILE A 51 -7.13 -13.76 0.66
CA ILE A 51 -5.83 -13.28 0.18
C ILE A 51 -5.62 -13.82 -1.23
N VAL A 52 -5.25 -12.94 -2.14
CA VAL A 52 -4.79 -13.26 -3.50
C VAL A 52 -3.61 -12.34 -3.78
N GLU A 53 -2.40 -12.87 -3.74
CA GLU A 53 -1.16 -12.12 -3.89
C GLU A 53 -0.36 -12.62 -5.10
N MET A 54 0.04 -11.70 -5.96
CA MET A 54 0.76 -12.01 -7.20
C MET A 54 2.27 -12.02 -6.98
N ARG A 55 3.00 -12.82 -7.78
CA ARG A 55 4.46 -12.68 -7.94
C ARG A 55 4.78 -11.95 -9.23
N TYR A 56 4.89 -10.63 -9.16
CA TYR A 56 5.09 -9.74 -10.31
C TYR A 56 4.07 -10.05 -11.40
N SER A 57 4.51 -10.27 -12.63
CA SER A 57 3.71 -10.69 -13.79
C SER A 57 3.83 -12.18 -14.10
N SER A 58 4.37 -12.99 -13.18
CA SER A 58 4.47 -14.44 -13.37
C SER A 58 3.13 -15.14 -13.13
N SER A 59 3.03 -16.42 -13.49
CA SER A 59 1.85 -17.24 -13.25
C SER A 59 1.69 -17.72 -11.81
N LEU A 60 2.65 -17.42 -10.92
CA LEU A 60 2.60 -17.82 -9.52
C LEU A 60 1.74 -16.85 -8.70
N LEU A 61 0.74 -17.41 -8.02
CA LEU A 61 -0.06 -16.74 -7.00
C LEU A 61 0.12 -17.39 -5.65
N ALA A 62 -0.03 -16.58 -4.61
CA ALA A 62 -0.20 -17.01 -3.23
C ALA A 62 -1.65 -16.71 -2.81
N ILE A 63 -2.45 -17.77 -2.61
CA ILE A 63 -3.89 -17.65 -2.33
C ILE A 63 -4.26 -18.28 -0.98
N VAL A 64 -5.17 -17.64 -0.24
CA VAL A 64 -5.72 -18.14 1.03
C VAL A 64 -7.24 -18.04 0.98
N GLY A 65 -7.90 -19.13 1.36
CA GLY A 65 -9.35 -19.23 1.42
C GLY A 65 -9.97 -18.45 2.58
N ALA A 66 -11.17 -17.92 2.41
CA ALA A 66 -11.86 -17.13 3.43
C ALA A 66 -12.55 -17.97 4.52
N GLY A 67 -12.52 -19.30 4.43
CA GLY A 67 -13.17 -20.20 5.40
C GLY A 67 -14.68 -20.37 5.24
N GLU A 68 -15.28 -19.81 4.18
CA GLU A 68 -16.71 -20.03 3.87
C GLU A 68 -16.99 -21.47 3.39
N GLN A 69 -15.96 -22.15 2.89
CA GLN A 69 -16.03 -23.52 2.38
C GLN A 69 -14.96 -24.39 3.07
N PRO A 70 -15.25 -25.68 3.40
CA PRO A 70 -14.29 -26.55 4.09
C PRO A 70 -12.95 -26.73 3.36
N ALA A 71 -12.98 -26.71 2.01
CA ALA A 71 -11.78 -26.82 1.18
C ALA A 71 -10.90 -25.55 1.20
N LEU A 72 -11.48 -24.38 1.51
CA LEU A 72 -10.82 -23.08 1.47
C LEU A 72 -10.55 -22.56 2.88
N SER A 73 -9.61 -23.19 3.57
CA SER A 73 -9.25 -22.81 4.94
C SER A 73 -8.46 -21.51 5.01
N PRO A 74 -8.74 -20.61 5.98
CA PRO A 74 -7.92 -19.42 6.22
C PRO A 74 -6.55 -19.75 6.83
N ARG A 75 -6.31 -21.01 7.19
CA ARG A 75 -5.04 -21.50 7.73
C ARG A 75 -4.18 -22.22 6.70
N ARG A 76 -4.60 -22.19 5.43
CA ARG A 76 -3.93 -22.87 4.34
C ARG A 76 -3.54 -21.85 3.28
N LEU A 77 -2.24 -21.71 3.07
CA LEU A 77 -1.68 -20.98 1.94
C LEU A 77 -1.49 -21.96 0.78
N CYS A 78 -2.03 -21.64 -0.37
CA CYS A 78 -1.82 -22.38 -1.61
C CYS A 78 -1.00 -21.53 -2.57
N LEU A 79 0.12 -22.09 -3.05
CA LEU A 79 0.84 -21.56 -4.20
C LEU A 79 0.18 -22.11 -5.46
N PHE A 80 -0.37 -21.24 -6.28
CA PHE A 80 -1.21 -21.60 -7.42
C PHE A 80 -0.59 -21.12 -8.74
N ASN A 81 -0.68 -21.93 -9.78
CA ASN A 81 -0.20 -21.58 -11.11
C ASN A 81 -1.37 -21.24 -12.04
N THR A 82 -1.44 -20.00 -12.51
CA THR A 82 -2.53 -19.53 -13.39
C THR A 82 -2.46 -20.11 -14.79
N THR A 83 -1.29 -20.48 -15.29
CA THR A 83 -1.12 -21.10 -16.62
C THR A 83 -1.67 -22.52 -16.63
N THR A 84 -1.37 -23.32 -15.61
CA THR A 84 -1.89 -24.70 -15.50
C THR A 84 -3.27 -24.76 -14.84
N GLY A 85 -3.67 -23.71 -14.12
CA GLY A 85 -4.92 -23.66 -13.37
C GLY A 85 -4.96 -24.61 -12.17
N SER A 86 -3.80 -24.97 -11.63
CA SER A 86 -3.65 -25.99 -10.59
C SER A 86 -2.81 -25.51 -9.40
N PRO A 87 -3.04 -26.05 -8.19
CA PRO A 87 -2.15 -25.83 -7.05
C PRO A 87 -0.78 -26.44 -7.33
N LEU A 88 0.28 -25.75 -6.91
CA LEU A 88 1.66 -26.22 -6.93
C LEU A 88 2.06 -26.81 -5.58
N GLN A 89 1.80 -26.08 -4.50
CA GLN A 89 2.14 -26.48 -3.13
C GLN A 89 1.14 -25.88 -2.14
N GLU A 90 0.89 -26.59 -1.04
CA GLU A 90 0.11 -26.08 0.09
C GLU A 90 0.95 -26.03 1.37
N LEU A 91 0.82 -24.94 2.13
CA LEU A 91 1.41 -24.76 3.46
C LEU A 91 0.28 -24.60 4.49
N ASN A 92 0.32 -25.40 5.55
CA ASN A 92 -0.70 -25.38 6.61
C ASN A 92 -0.15 -24.72 7.87
N PHE A 93 -0.95 -23.86 8.48
CA PHE A 93 -0.61 -23.08 9.67
C PHE A 93 -1.54 -23.41 10.84
N LEU A 94 -1.08 -23.12 12.06
CA LEU A 94 -1.87 -23.37 13.27
C LEU A 94 -3.04 -22.39 13.41
N THR A 95 -2.82 -21.13 13.02
CA THR A 95 -3.81 -20.05 13.03
C THR A 95 -4.01 -19.48 11.63
N SER A 96 -4.97 -18.56 11.47
CA SER A 96 -5.27 -17.94 10.19
C SER A 96 -4.08 -17.15 9.66
N VAL A 97 -3.86 -17.25 8.35
CA VAL A 97 -2.92 -16.40 7.61
C VAL A 97 -3.60 -15.04 7.39
N LEU A 98 -2.98 -13.98 7.89
CA LEU A 98 -3.53 -12.62 7.87
C LEU A 98 -2.96 -11.78 6.74
N ALA A 99 -1.72 -12.03 6.33
CA ALA A 99 -1.12 -11.41 5.16
C ALA A 99 -0.06 -12.31 4.54
N VAL A 100 0.14 -12.14 3.23
CA VAL A 100 1.23 -12.78 2.48
C VAL A 100 1.95 -11.71 1.69
N ARG A 101 3.28 -11.75 1.70
CA ARG A 101 4.13 -10.88 0.89
C ARG A 101 5.19 -11.72 0.22
N LEU A 102 5.57 -11.38 -1.00
CA LEU A 102 6.56 -12.16 -1.73
C LEU A 102 7.38 -11.30 -2.68
N ASN A 103 8.62 -11.71 -2.90
CA ASN A 103 9.48 -11.19 -3.96
C ASN A 103 10.05 -12.35 -4.78
N LYS A 104 11.17 -12.13 -5.48
CA LYS A 104 11.79 -13.19 -6.29
C LYS A 104 12.47 -14.30 -5.47
N GLN A 105 12.81 -14.07 -4.20
CA GLN A 105 13.62 -14.96 -3.36
C GLN A 105 12.96 -15.34 -2.02
N ARG A 106 11.92 -14.62 -1.60
CA ARG A 106 11.33 -14.72 -0.26
C ARG A 106 9.81 -14.79 -0.34
N LEU A 107 9.24 -15.64 0.50
CA LEU A 107 7.82 -15.71 0.80
C LEU A 107 7.64 -15.42 2.30
N LEU A 108 6.83 -14.41 2.60
CA LEU A 108 6.54 -13.97 3.96
C LEU A 108 5.09 -14.32 4.27
N VAL A 109 4.87 -15.04 5.37
CA VAL A 109 3.54 -15.43 5.83
C VAL A 109 3.31 -14.89 7.22
N LEU A 110 2.34 -13.99 7.36
CA LEU A 110 2.03 -13.31 8.61
C LEU A 110 0.80 -13.94 9.26
N LEU A 111 0.97 -14.36 10.51
CA LEU A 111 -0.08 -14.77 11.42
C LEU A 111 -0.27 -13.64 12.45
N GLU A 112 -1.12 -13.85 13.45
CA GLU A 112 -1.37 -12.84 14.49
C GLU A 112 -0.13 -12.56 15.34
N ASP A 113 0.56 -13.61 15.80
CA ASP A 113 1.69 -13.50 16.75
C ASP A 113 3.04 -13.92 16.15
N LYS A 114 3.07 -14.31 14.88
CA LYS A 114 4.28 -14.80 14.20
C LYS A 114 4.32 -14.39 12.75
N THR A 115 5.52 -14.10 12.25
CA THR A 115 5.80 -13.99 10.82
C THR A 115 6.85 -15.01 10.41
N PHE A 116 6.54 -15.82 9.41
CA PHE A 116 7.47 -16.78 8.84
C PHE A 116 8.13 -16.22 7.58
N ILE A 117 9.45 -16.41 7.47
CA ILE A 117 10.23 -16.06 6.29
C ILE A 117 10.67 -17.36 5.64
N TYR A 118 10.20 -17.61 4.43
CA TYR A 118 10.56 -18.76 3.62
C TYR A 118 11.47 -18.35 2.47
N ASP A 119 12.34 -19.27 2.06
CA ASP A 119 12.89 -19.27 0.71
C ASP A 119 11.78 -19.69 -0.27
N ILE A 120 11.52 -18.91 -1.33
CA ILE A 120 10.37 -19.16 -2.21
C ILE A 120 10.53 -20.42 -3.07
N ASP A 121 11.77 -20.80 -3.41
CA ASP A 121 12.03 -21.91 -4.34
C ASP A 121 12.04 -23.25 -3.59
N SER A 122 12.71 -23.31 -2.44
CA SER A 122 12.77 -24.53 -1.61
C SER A 122 11.61 -24.66 -0.62
N LEU A 123 10.92 -23.56 -0.31
CA LEU A 123 9.88 -23.46 0.73
C LEU A 123 10.38 -23.90 2.12
N SER A 124 11.69 -23.78 2.35
CA SER A 124 12.29 -23.95 3.67
C SER A 124 12.07 -22.69 4.51
N ILE A 125 11.82 -22.88 5.81
CA ILE A 125 11.74 -21.77 6.77
C ILE A 125 13.16 -21.28 7.03
N LEU A 126 13.44 -20.02 6.70
CA LEU A 126 14.71 -19.36 6.94
C LEU A 126 14.74 -18.68 8.31
N SER A 127 13.64 -18.05 8.70
CA SER A 127 13.52 -17.34 9.97
C SER A 127 12.06 -17.27 10.42
N THR A 128 11.85 -17.14 11.72
CA THR A 128 10.55 -16.89 12.35
C THR A 128 10.69 -15.70 13.27
N ILE A 129 9.83 -14.70 13.08
CA ILE A 129 9.76 -13.50 13.92
C ILE A 129 8.55 -13.66 14.84
N ASP A 130 8.78 -13.63 16.15
CA ASP A 130 7.71 -13.48 17.13
C ASP A 130 7.27 -12.03 17.16
N THR A 131 5.99 -11.78 16.87
CA THR A 131 5.43 -10.43 16.79
C THR A 131 4.58 -10.13 18.03
N VAL A 132 4.35 -8.85 18.29
CA VAL A 132 3.20 -8.47 19.11
C VAL A 132 1.90 -8.88 18.39
N PRO A 133 0.77 -9.05 19.10
CA PRO A 133 -0.50 -9.38 18.48
C PRO A 133 -0.86 -8.41 17.34
N ASN A 134 -0.98 -8.95 16.13
CA ASN A 134 -1.25 -8.21 14.90
C ASN A 134 -2.52 -8.76 14.21
N PRO A 135 -3.71 -8.61 14.83
CA PRO A 135 -4.95 -9.21 14.33
C PRO A 135 -5.40 -8.66 12.96
N LYS A 136 -4.84 -7.53 12.52
CA LYS A 136 -5.13 -6.91 11.21
C LYS A 136 -4.15 -7.36 10.11
N GLY A 137 -3.12 -8.15 10.44
CA GLY A 137 -2.07 -8.54 9.48
C GLY A 137 -1.29 -7.34 8.92
N LEU A 138 -1.19 -6.24 9.68
CA LEU A 138 -0.57 -5.00 9.21
C LEU A 138 0.92 -5.21 8.99
N CYS A 139 1.40 -4.89 7.78
CA CYS A 139 2.81 -4.92 7.44
C CYS A 139 3.09 -4.02 6.23
N ALA A 140 4.36 -3.70 6.04
CA ALA A 140 4.87 -3.17 4.78
C ALA A 140 6.10 -3.94 4.35
N PHE A 141 6.29 -4.09 3.03
CA PHE A 141 7.39 -4.88 2.48
C PHE A 141 8.02 -4.15 1.28
N SER A 142 9.34 -4.02 1.31
CA SER A 142 10.16 -3.57 0.18
C SER A 142 10.64 -4.78 -0.60
N HIS A 143 10.38 -4.79 -1.91
CA HIS A 143 10.59 -5.96 -2.78
C HIS A 143 12.02 -6.05 -3.35
N ARG A 144 12.86 -5.05 -3.09
CA ARG A 144 14.22 -4.95 -3.64
C ARG A 144 15.23 -5.80 -2.89
N PRO A 145 16.07 -6.60 -3.57
CA PRO A 145 17.05 -7.45 -2.88
C PRO A 145 18.09 -6.69 -2.05
N ASP A 146 18.53 -5.51 -2.48
CA ASP A 146 19.52 -4.66 -1.79
C ASP A 146 18.95 -3.88 -0.60
N ALA A 147 17.62 -3.74 -0.53
CA ALA A 147 16.91 -3.01 0.52
C ALA A 147 15.60 -3.74 0.88
N CYS A 148 15.71 -5.04 1.16
CA CYS A 148 14.57 -5.94 1.35
C CYS A 148 14.10 -5.90 2.80
N PHE A 149 13.35 -4.85 3.14
CA PHE A 149 12.86 -4.64 4.49
C PHE A 149 11.41 -5.09 4.66
N LEU A 150 11.13 -5.70 5.80
CA LEU A 150 9.79 -5.95 6.32
C LEU A 150 9.56 -5.04 7.53
N ALA A 151 8.47 -4.30 7.52
CA ALA A 151 8.01 -3.51 8.65
C ALA A 151 6.79 -4.17 9.31
N LEU A 152 6.84 -4.30 10.63
CA LEU A 152 5.79 -4.91 11.46
C LEU A 152 5.48 -4.02 12.67
N PRO A 153 4.26 -4.03 13.22
CA PRO A 153 4.01 -3.41 14.51
C PRO A 153 4.91 -3.99 15.61
N ALA A 154 5.50 -3.13 16.44
CA ALA A 154 6.31 -3.51 17.61
C ALA A 154 5.56 -3.26 18.94
N SER A 155 4.38 -2.64 18.89
CA SER A 155 3.54 -2.39 20.07
C SER A 155 2.06 -2.43 19.71
N THR A 156 1.24 -2.95 20.63
CA THR A 156 -0.23 -2.90 20.54
C THR A 156 -0.83 -1.64 21.16
N ALA A 157 -0.04 -0.87 21.93
CA ALA A 157 -0.49 0.33 22.63
C ALA A 157 0.05 1.63 22.01
N LYS A 158 1.23 1.57 21.40
CA LYS A 158 1.87 2.69 20.72
C LYS A 158 2.03 2.40 19.24
N GLY A 159 2.33 3.44 18.46
CA GLY A 159 2.62 3.28 17.06
C GLY A 159 4.09 3.02 16.80
N SER A 160 4.64 1.95 17.36
CA SER A 160 6.03 1.53 17.16
C SER A 160 6.13 0.51 16.03
N VAL A 161 7.19 0.60 15.22
CA VAL A 161 7.43 -0.27 14.06
C VAL A 161 8.78 -0.98 14.22
N LEU A 162 8.78 -2.30 14.14
CA LEU A 162 9.97 -3.11 13.92
C LEU A 162 10.28 -3.12 12.42
N VAL A 163 11.51 -2.75 12.06
CA VAL A 163 12.04 -2.92 10.70
C VAL A 163 13.03 -4.07 10.71
N TYR A 164 12.81 -5.06 9.85
CA TYR A 164 13.58 -6.29 9.77
C TYR A 164 14.15 -6.46 8.35
N ASN A 165 15.44 -6.75 8.24
CA ASN A 165 16.06 -7.08 6.96
C ASN A 165 15.82 -8.56 6.63
N VAL A 166 15.06 -8.81 5.57
CA VAL A 166 14.58 -10.14 5.16
C VAL A 166 15.66 -10.94 4.42
N MET A 167 16.68 -10.27 3.87
CA MET A 167 17.81 -10.97 3.24
C MET A 167 18.84 -11.39 4.27
N ASP A 168 19.19 -10.49 5.20
CA ASP A 168 20.17 -10.74 6.26
C ASP A 168 19.59 -11.49 7.46
N LEU A 169 18.27 -11.64 7.52
CA LEU A 169 17.54 -12.32 8.59
C LEU A 169 17.82 -11.73 9.98
N GLN A 170 17.84 -10.40 10.07
CA GLN A 170 18.11 -9.69 11.33
C GLN A 170 17.24 -8.44 11.49
N SER A 171 16.98 -8.09 12.75
CA SER A 171 16.35 -6.81 13.09
C SER A 171 17.27 -5.66 12.67
N HIS A 172 16.72 -4.68 11.94
CA HIS A 172 17.45 -3.50 11.48
C HIS A 172 17.31 -2.35 12.48
N CYS A 173 16.07 -1.93 12.79
CA CYS A 173 15.80 -0.89 13.78
C CYS A 173 14.36 -0.97 14.31
N GLU A 174 14.07 -0.19 15.36
CA GLU A 174 12.71 0.07 15.83
C GLU A 174 12.42 1.58 15.76
N ILE A 175 11.24 1.95 15.26
CA ILE A 175 10.83 3.33 15.04
C ILE A 175 9.58 3.62 15.89
N GLU A 176 9.69 4.55 16.83
CA GLU A 176 8.54 5.10 17.58
C GLU A 176 7.79 6.14 16.74
N ALA A 177 6.96 5.68 15.80
CA ALA A 177 6.31 6.55 14.83
C ALA A 177 5.13 7.33 15.40
N HIS A 178 4.30 6.76 16.29
CA HIS A 178 3.10 7.43 16.83
C HIS A 178 2.85 7.10 18.31
N ARG A 179 2.08 7.95 18.99
CA ARG A 179 1.63 7.70 20.37
C ARG A 179 0.45 6.73 20.47
N SER A 180 -0.24 6.48 19.38
CA SER A 180 -1.39 5.56 19.28
C SER A 180 -1.06 4.41 18.32
N PRO A 181 -1.75 3.26 18.42
CA PRO A 181 -1.50 2.09 17.59
C PRO A 181 -1.56 2.40 16.09
N LEU A 182 -0.84 1.60 15.30
CA LEU A 182 -0.74 1.78 13.85
C LEU A 182 -2.03 1.32 13.16
N ALA A 183 -2.44 2.09 12.16
CA ALA A 183 -3.55 1.75 11.27
C ALA A 183 -3.09 1.42 9.85
N ALA A 184 -2.04 2.09 9.37
CA ALA A 184 -1.50 1.88 8.04
C ALA A 184 0.02 2.10 8.03
N MET A 185 0.73 1.36 7.18
CA MET A 185 2.15 1.55 6.90
C MET A 185 2.47 1.12 5.46
N VAL A 186 3.47 1.74 4.85
CA VAL A 186 4.00 1.35 3.54
C VAL A 186 5.48 1.69 3.47
N LEU A 187 6.26 0.82 2.82
CA LEU A 187 7.67 1.05 2.49
C LEU A 187 7.72 1.54 1.04
N SER A 188 8.63 2.47 0.75
CA SER A 188 8.96 2.79 -0.63
C SER A 188 9.56 1.54 -1.31
N SER A 189 9.39 1.43 -2.63
CA SER A 189 9.87 0.28 -3.38
C SER A 189 11.38 0.10 -3.30
N ASP A 190 12.11 1.21 -3.08
CA ASP A 190 13.55 1.25 -2.89
C ASP A 190 14.01 0.95 -1.45
N GLY A 191 13.07 0.81 -0.51
CA GLY A 191 13.36 0.61 0.90
C GLY A 191 13.94 1.83 1.62
N THR A 192 13.98 3.00 0.99
CA THR A 192 14.53 4.24 1.59
C THR A 192 13.62 4.80 2.68
N TYR A 193 12.30 4.78 2.45
CA TYR A 193 11.32 5.44 3.30
C TYR A 193 10.26 4.49 3.85
N LEU A 194 9.84 4.76 5.09
CA LEU A 194 8.68 4.15 5.72
C LEU A 194 7.65 5.23 6.04
N ALA A 195 6.48 5.16 5.41
CA ALA A 195 5.32 5.98 5.76
C ALA A 195 4.40 5.23 6.73
N THR A 196 3.86 5.94 7.72
CA THR A 196 3.01 5.37 8.78
C THR A 196 1.87 6.31 9.14
N ALA A 197 0.73 5.73 9.51
CA ALA A 197 -0.38 6.43 10.13
C ALA A 197 -0.92 5.61 11.31
N SER A 198 -1.31 6.31 12.39
CA SER A 198 -1.98 5.69 13.54
C SER A 198 -3.49 5.62 13.37
N GLU A 199 -4.18 4.97 14.31
CA GLU A 199 -5.65 4.91 14.38
C GLU A 199 -6.32 6.29 14.49
N GLN A 200 -5.58 7.32 14.91
CA GLN A 200 -6.08 8.70 14.84
C GLN A 200 -6.19 9.20 13.39
N GLY A 201 -5.26 8.78 12.53
CA GLY A 201 -5.27 9.07 11.09
C GLY A 201 -5.26 10.56 10.70
N THR A 202 -4.91 11.46 11.63
CA THR A 202 -4.82 12.91 11.38
C THR A 202 -3.47 13.31 10.78
N ILE A 203 -2.41 12.52 11.06
CA ILE A 203 -1.05 12.77 10.61
C ILE A 203 -0.48 11.50 9.97
N VAL A 204 0.19 11.68 8.84
CA VAL A 204 1.02 10.66 8.20
C VAL A 204 2.48 11.05 8.43
N ARG A 205 3.31 10.12 8.92
CA ARG A 205 4.75 10.36 9.16
C ARG A 205 5.60 9.51 8.23
N VAL A 206 6.67 10.09 7.70
CA VAL A 206 7.67 9.42 6.88
C VAL A 206 8.98 9.37 7.65
N HIS A 207 9.64 8.22 7.66
CA HIS A 207 10.93 7.97 8.30
C HIS A 207 11.92 7.44 7.28
N THR A 208 13.20 7.75 7.44
CA THR A 208 14.28 7.06 6.72
C THR A 208 14.49 5.69 7.35
N VAL A 209 14.59 4.66 6.52
CA VAL A 209 14.74 3.28 7.01
C VAL A 209 16.17 3.02 7.51
N SER A 210 17.17 3.54 6.79
CA SER A 210 18.59 3.36 7.13
C SER A 210 18.92 3.82 8.54
N GLU A 211 18.41 4.98 8.95
CA GLU A 211 18.70 5.60 10.26
C GLU A 211 17.57 5.39 11.28
N GLY A 212 16.38 5.00 10.85
CA GLY A 212 15.18 4.96 11.70
C GLY A 212 14.71 6.34 12.16
N THR A 213 15.13 7.41 11.49
CA THR A 213 14.83 8.79 11.90
C THR A 213 13.63 9.34 11.16
N LYS A 214 12.85 10.20 11.83
CA LYS A 214 11.72 10.87 11.19
C LYS A 214 12.22 11.84 10.12
N TYR A 215 11.78 11.63 8.89
CA TYR A 215 12.03 12.52 7.76
C TYR A 215 10.98 13.64 7.73
N LEU A 216 9.69 13.30 7.59
CA LEU A 216 8.61 14.28 7.40
C LEU A 216 7.36 13.91 8.21
N SER A 217 6.51 14.91 8.45
CA SER A 217 5.15 14.73 8.99
C SER A 217 4.16 15.58 8.20
N PHE A 218 3.09 14.96 7.74
CA PHE A 218 2.04 15.60 6.94
C PHE A 218 0.72 15.59 7.69
N ARG A 219 0.00 16.72 7.69
CA ARG A 219 -1.36 16.76 8.20
C ARG A 219 -2.32 16.26 7.12
N ARG A 220 -3.01 15.15 7.37
CA ARG A 220 -4.09 14.69 6.49
C ARG A 220 -5.33 15.57 6.67
N GLY A 221 -5.70 15.87 7.92
CA GLY A 221 -6.85 16.70 8.24
C GLY A 221 -7.01 16.97 9.74
N THR A 222 -7.97 17.82 10.09
CA THR A 222 -8.26 18.18 11.50
C THR A 222 -8.97 17.07 12.25
N TYR A 223 -9.93 16.41 11.60
CA TYR A 223 -10.74 15.37 12.21
C TYR A 223 -10.15 13.99 11.97
N PRO A 224 -10.18 13.07 12.96
CA PRO A 224 -9.78 11.69 12.77
C PRO A 224 -10.48 11.00 11.59
N SER A 225 -9.76 10.12 10.90
CA SER A 225 -10.30 9.29 9.82
C SER A 225 -9.35 8.12 9.60
N THR A 226 -9.90 6.92 9.49
CA THR A 226 -9.12 5.70 9.29
C THR A 226 -8.43 5.74 7.93
N ILE A 227 -7.09 5.68 7.93
CA ILE A 227 -6.32 5.55 6.69
C ILE A 227 -6.50 4.13 6.15
N PHE A 228 -6.94 4.00 4.89
CA PHE A 228 -7.15 2.69 4.27
C PHE A 228 -5.94 2.21 3.48
N SER A 229 -5.27 3.10 2.74
CA SER A 229 -4.05 2.76 2.03
C SER A 229 -3.07 3.93 2.00
N LEU A 230 -1.80 3.60 1.97
CA LEU A 230 -0.69 4.50 1.70
C LEU A 230 0.09 3.94 0.49
N SER A 231 0.57 4.82 -0.39
CA SER A 231 1.40 4.40 -1.52
C SER A 231 2.44 5.45 -1.85
N PHE A 232 3.70 5.03 -1.93
CA PHE A 232 4.72 5.83 -2.57
C PHE A 232 4.58 5.77 -4.09
N GLY A 233 4.91 6.87 -4.75
CA GLY A 233 5.20 6.92 -6.17
C GLY A 233 6.63 7.41 -6.33
N SER A 234 7.51 6.52 -6.81
CA SER A 234 8.91 6.84 -7.04
C SER A 234 9.13 7.38 -8.45
N SER A 235 10.01 8.35 -8.60
CA SER A 235 10.46 8.87 -9.89
C SER A 235 11.97 9.07 -9.88
N LEU A 236 12.65 8.75 -10.98
CA LEU A 236 14.09 9.01 -11.08
C LEU A 236 14.40 10.51 -11.21
N GLU A 237 13.43 11.30 -11.65
CA GLU A 237 13.61 12.72 -12.01
C GLU A 237 12.93 13.69 -11.03
N LEU A 238 12.12 13.16 -10.11
CA LEU A 238 11.30 13.94 -9.19
C LEU A 238 11.45 13.39 -7.77
N PRO A 239 11.20 14.24 -6.75
CA PRO A 239 10.98 13.75 -5.41
C PRO A 239 9.85 12.73 -5.37
N ASP A 240 9.99 11.78 -4.46
CA ASP A 240 8.94 10.81 -4.20
C ASP A 240 7.64 11.51 -3.79
N VAL A 241 6.53 10.87 -4.10
CA VAL A 241 5.21 11.31 -3.70
C VAL A 241 4.54 10.25 -2.85
N LEU A 242 3.68 10.66 -1.94
CA LEU A 242 2.94 9.76 -1.06
C LEU A 242 1.44 10.02 -1.17
N ALA A 243 0.69 9.00 -1.58
CA ALA A 243 -0.77 9.03 -1.57
C ALA A 243 -1.31 8.41 -0.28
N ALA A 244 -2.43 8.94 0.21
CA ALA A 244 -3.19 8.39 1.32
C ALA A 244 -4.70 8.47 1.04
N THR A 245 -5.40 7.33 1.10
CA THR A 245 -6.88 7.30 1.13
C THR A 245 -7.38 7.05 2.54
N SER A 246 -8.60 7.50 2.81
CA SER A 246 -9.16 7.40 4.16
C SER A 246 -10.68 7.21 4.17
N SER A 247 -11.23 6.92 5.35
CA SER A 247 -12.67 6.70 5.56
C SER A 247 -13.53 7.91 5.25
N SER A 248 -12.97 9.13 5.19
CA SER A 248 -13.69 10.33 4.71
C SER A 248 -13.91 10.36 3.19
N GLY A 249 -13.46 9.33 2.47
CA GLY A 249 -13.58 9.25 1.01
C GLY A 249 -12.63 10.17 0.24
N SER A 250 -11.69 10.82 0.93
CA SER A 250 -10.69 11.69 0.32
C SER A 250 -9.41 10.93 -0.05
N LEU A 251 -8.79 11.37 -1.14
CA LEU A 251 -7.43 11.02 -1.54
C LEU A 251 -6.53 12.24 -1.30
N HIS A 252 -5.48 12.06 -0.53
CA HIS A 252 -4.45 13.06 -0.27
C HIS A 252 -3.16 12.65 -0.98
N VAL A 253 -2.46 13.61 -1.58
CA VAL A 253 -1.14 13.42 -2.18
C VAL A 253 -0.19 14.42 -1.54
N PHE A 254 0.92 13.91 -1.01
CA PHE A 254 1.97 14.67 -0.34
C PHE A 254 3.24 14.59 -1.19
N MET A 255 3.83 15.74 -1.51
CA MET A 255 5.13 15.79 -2.18
C MET A 255 6.24 15.68 -1.12
N LEU A 256 7.21 14.78 -1.31
CA LEU A 256 8.37 14.63 -0.41
C LEU A 256 9.52 15.57 -0.79
N ASP A 257 9.28 16.52 -1.70
CA ASP A 257 10.30 17.47 -2.15
C ASP A 257 10.94 18.15 -0.96
N SER A 258 12.27 18.15 -0.98
CA SER A 258 13.05 18.31 0.21
C SER A 258 12.81 19.68 0.82
N ALA A 259 12.62 19.65 2.13
CA ALA A 259 12.86 20.73 3.07
C ALA A 259 14.30 21.32 3.02
N ILE A 260 15.06 21.18 1.92
CA ILE A 260 16.33 21.89 1.69
C ILE A 260 16.12 23.42 1.72
N ASN A 261 14.96 23.92 1.28
CA ASN A 261 14.68 25.37 1.27
C ASN A 261 14.02 25.92 2.55
N GLN A 262 13.63 25.09 3.53
CA GLN A 262 13.05 25.60 4.78
C GLN A 262 14.10 25.84 5.87
N ARG A 263 15.25 25.14 5.85
CA ARG A 263 16.39 25.45 6.73
C ARG A 263 17.09 26.77 6.37
N SER A 264 16.99 27.24 5.12
CA SER A 264 17.56 28.53 4.71
C SER A 264 16.66 29.75 4.98
N LYS A 265 15.35 29.54 5.23
CA LYS A 265 14.40 30.63 5.55
C LYS A 265 14.20 30.87 7.05
N THR A 266 14.63 29.95 7.91
CA THR A 266 14.47 30.07 9.37
C THR A 266 15.63 30.78 10.07
N SER A 267 16.67 31.22 9.35
CA SER A 267 17.77 32.01 9.89
C SER A 267 17.45 33.49 10.11
N GLY A 268 16.17 33.86 10.28
CA GLY A 268 15.73 35.26 10.25
C GLY A 268 14.55 35.62 11.15
N SER A 269 14.30 34.95 12.27
CA SER A 269 13.51 35.54 13.36
C SER A 269 13.71 34.79 14.67
N PHE A 270 14.39 35.44 15.62
CA PHE A 270 14.45 35.02 17.02
C PHE A 270 13.26 35.60 17.79
N ILE A 271 12.87 34.87 18.85
CA ILE A 271 11.95 35.17 19.97
C ILE A 271 10.60 34.44 19.88
N GLY A 272 10.44 33.38 20.69
CA GLY A 272 9.14 32.76 20.96
C GLY A 272 9.17 31.38 21.64
N SER A 273 9.52 31.34 22.93
CA SER A 273 9.16 30.33 23.95
C SER A 273 9.26 28.82 23.64
N ILE A 274 10.18 28.18 24.39
CA ILE A 274 10.32 26.73 24.57
C ILE A 274 9.07 26.15 25.25
N ILE A 275 8.39 25.23 24.57
CA ILE A 275 7.48 24.22 25.15
C ILE A 275 7.94 22.85 24.62
N PRO A 276 8.39 21.91 25.46
CA PRO A 276 8.74 20.58 24.98
C PRO A 276 7.47 19.80 24.66
N GLY A 277 7.28 19.45 23.37
CA GLY A 277 6.19 18.58 22.91
C GLY A 277 5.25 19.16 21.85
N SER A 278 5.65 20.22 21.13
CA SER A 278 4.78 20.92 20.17
C SER A 278 4.73 20.28 18.78
N ILE A 279 3.58 20.44 18.15
CA ILE A 279 3.13 19.94 16.83
C ILE A 279 3.82 20.70 15.66
N SER A 280 4.99 21.29 15.89
CA SER A 280 5.64 22.24 14.97
C SER A 280 6.34 21.61 13.76
N ASP A 281 6.41 20.28 13.68
CA ASP A 281 7.14 19.58 12.60
C ASP A 281 6.24 19.13 11.43
N VAL A 282 5.02 19.66 11.35
CA VAL A 282 4.07 19.31 10.28
C VAL A 282 4.29 20.25 9.09
N LEU A 283 4.63 19.68 7.94
CA LEU A 283 4.91 20.45 6.73
C LEU A 283 3.71 21.28 6.27
N ASP A 284 4.06 22.43 5.67
CA ASP A 284 3.18 23.45 5.10
C ASP A 284 2.20 22.86 4.04
N PRO A 285 0.90 23.23 4.06
CA PRO A 285 -0.11 22.84 3.08
C PRO A 285 0.26 23.01 1.61
N ALA A 286 1.27 23.82 1.27
CA ALA A 286 1.73 23.99 -0.10
C ALA A 286 2.09 22.66 -0.80
N HIS A 287 2.52 21.62 -0.10
CA HIS A 287 2.91 20.34 -0.70
C HIS A 287 1.86 19.24 -0.52
N HIS A 288 0.61 19.64 -0.27
CA HIS A 288 -0.51 18.77 0.06
C HIS A 288 -1.68 19.03 -0.88
N HIS A 289 -1.97 18.06 -1.76
CA HIS A 289 -3.09 18.13 -2.68
C HIS A 289 -4.17 17.14 -2.26
N VAL A 290 -5.43 17.55 -2.39
CA VAL A 290 -6.57 16.74 -1.93
C VAL A 290 -7.61 16.63 -3.04
N LEU A 291 -8.00 15.39 -3.35
CA LEU A 291 -9.21 15.08 -4.08
C LEU A 291 -10.29 14.67 -3.07
N HIS A 292 -11.28 15.52 -2.89
CA HIS A 292 -12.45 15.21 -2.09
C HIS A 292 -13.37 14.26 -2.84
N LYS A 293 -14.03 13.34 -2.12
CA LYS A 293 -14.97 12.36 -2.69
C LYS A 293 -14.34 11.50 -3.80
N ALA A 294 -13.06 11.15 -3.66
CA ALA A 294 -12.38 10.20 -4.54
C ALA A 294 -13.07 8.83 -4.49
N VAL A 295 -13.55 8.41 -3.32
CA VAL A 295 -14.42 7.23 -3.14
C VAL A 295 -15.59 7.58 -2.23
N PRO A 296 -16.70 6.81 -2.27
CA PRO A 296 -17.79 7.01 -1.33
C PRO A 296 -17.32 6.90 0.13
N GLU A 297 -17.86 7.76 1.00
CA GLU A 297 -17.48 7.80 2.41
C GLU A 297 -17.72 6.44 3.09
N GLY A 298 -16.79 6.03 3.94
CA GLY A 298 -16.82 4.74 4.64
C GLY A 298 -16.47 3.52 3.79
N VAL A 299 -16.45 3.61 2.46
CA VAL A 299 -16.07 2.49 1.58
C VAL A 299 -14.55 2.28 1.63
N ARG A 300 -14.12 1.09 2.06
CA ARG A 300 -12.70 0.72 2.07
C ARG A 300 -12.13 0.83 0.66
N SER A 301 -10.94 1.41 0.56
CA SER A 301 -10.22 1.56 -0.71
C SER A 301 -8.78 1.10 -0.60
N TYR A 302 -8.21 0.68 -1.73
CA TYR A 302 -6.80 0.38 -1.88
C TYR A 302 -6.28 1.15 -3.09
N ALA A 303 -5.47 2.17 -2.83
CA ALA A 303 -4.94 3.08 -3.85
C ALA A 303 -3.42 2.95 -3.97
N VAL A 304 -2.94 2.98 -5.21
CA VAL A 304 -1.52 3.00 -5.54
C VAL A 304 -1.20 4.12 -6.51
N ILE A 305 -0.04 4.76 -6.34
CA ILE A 305 0.54 5.65 -7.35
C ILE A 305 1.26 4.76 -8.36
N ARG A 306 0.70 4.62 -9.57
CA ARG A 306 1.29 3.77 -10.61
C ARG A 306 2.42 4.45 -11.36
N LYS A 307 2.30 5.77 -11.56
CA LYS A 307 3.28 6.55 -12.30
C LYS A 307 3.36 7.97 -11.77
N ALA A 308 4.57 8.48 -11.58
CA ALA A 308 4.85 9.87 -11.25
C ALA A 308 5.91 10.40 -12.23
N THR A 309 5.55 11.40 -13.03
CA THR A 309 6.41 11.92 -14.10
C THR A 309 6.44 13.42 -14.15
N LYS A 310 7.61 13.94 -14.55
CA LYS A 310 7.78 15.33 -14.95
C LYS A 310 7.32 15.46 -16.39
N VAL A 311 6.48 16.44 -16.65
CA VAL A 311 5.98 16.76 -17.98
C VAL A 311 6.55 18.11 -18.38
N VAL A 312 7.12 18.19 -19.57
CA VAL A 312 7.62 19.43 -20.17
C VAL A 312 6.62 19.85 -21.23
N ASP A 313 6.02 21.03 -21.08
CA ASP A 313 5.16 21.58 -22.12
C ASP A 313 6.02 22.18 -23.25
N ASN A 314 5.88 21.66 -24.47
CA ASN A 314 6.65 22.12 -25.64
C ASN A 314 6.08 23.40 -26.27
N SER A 315 4.92 23.89 -25.82
CA SER A 315 4.28 25.08 -26.39
C SER A 315 4.81 26.41 -25.81
N THR A 316 5.46 26.37 -24.64
CA THR A 316 6.13 27.51 -24.03
C THR A 316 7.42 27.00 -23.39
N SER A 317 8.58 27.56 -23.75
CA SER A 317 9.91 27.01 -23.42
C SER A 317 10.27 26.93 -21.92
N GLN A 318 9.33 26.96 -20.97
CA GLN A 318 9.60 27.00 -19.53
C GLN A 318 8.57 26.38 -18.56
N VAL A 319 7.61 25.53 -18.97
CA VAL A 319 6.68 24.93 -17.98
C VAL A 319 7.00 23.46 -17.69
N LEU A 320 7.59 23.22 -16.52
CA LEU A 320 7.68 21.89 -15.90
C LEU A 320 6.41 21.65 -15.07
N SER A 321 5.64 20.62 -15.40
CA SER A 321 4.48 20.16 -14.64
C SER A 321 4.72 18.77 -14.07
N PHE A 322 4.08 18.45 -12.94
CA PHE A 322 4.09 17.12 -12.34
C PHE A 322 2.80 16.41 -12.72
N ARG A 323 2.89 15.13 -13.10
CA ARG A 323 1.71 14.28 -13.36
C ARG A 323 1.84 12.97 -12.58
N ALA A 324 0.84 12.66 -11.77
CA ALA A 324 0.69 11.37 -11.11
C ALA A 324 -0.56 10.65 -11.61
N VAL A 325 -0.41 9.35 -11.85
CA VAL A 325 -1.51 8.42 -12.17
C VAL A 325 -1.75 7.54 -10.97
N ILE A 326 -2.96 7.59 -10.43
CA ILE A 326 -3.34 6.95 -9.17
C ILE A 326 -4.51 6.01 -9.44
N SER A 327 -4.30 4.73 -9.25
CA SER A 327 -5.35 3.72 -9.39
C SER A 327 -5.94 3.40 -8.03
N ILE A 328 -7.27 3.30 -7.97
CA ILE A 328 -8.03 3.07 -6.73
C ILE A 328 -8.96 1.89 -6.95
N ILE A 329 -8.84 0.87 -6.09
CA ILE A 329 -9.81 -0.22 -5.99
C ILE A 329 -10.71 0.06 -4.77
N SER A 330 -11.99 0.25 -4.99
CA SER A 330 -12.97 0.39 -3.91
C SER A 330 -13.68 -0.94 -3.65
N TYR A 331 -13.83 -1.30 -2.38
CA TYR A 331 -14.31 -2.63 -2.00
C TYR A 331 -15.79 -2.85 -2.37
N ASN A 332 -16.54 -1.80 -2.69
CA ASN A 332 -17.87 -1.89 -3.29
C ASN A 332 -17.87 -2.38 -4.76
N GLY A 333 -16.71 -2.64 -5.36
CA GLY A 333 -16.61 -3.32 -6.66
C GLY A 333 -16.18 -2.44 -7.83
N TYR A 334 -15.56 -1.29 -7.59
CA TYR A 334 -15.11 -0.40 -8.68
C TYR A 334 -13.59 -0.26 -8.71
N PHE A 335 -13.08 -0.08 -9.92
CA PHE A 335 -11.74 0.42 -10.18
C PHE A 335 -11.86 1.80 -10.81
N GLN A 336 -11.01 2.72 -10.37
CA GLN A 336 -10.92 4.08 -10.90
C GLN A 336 -9.46 4.46 -11.12
N GLU A 337 -9.18 5.23 -12.16
CA GLU A 337 -7.89 5.87 -12.35
C GLU A 337 -8.04 7.40 -12.31
N CYS A 338 -7.38 8.02 -11.33
CA CYS A 338 -7.35 9.45 -11.12
C CYS A 338 -5.99 10.01 -11.53
N ILE A 339 -5.99 11.10 -12.28
CA ILE A 339 -4.79 11.83 -12.68
C ILE A 339 -4.72 13.12 -11.87
N LEU A 340 -3.60 13.31 -11.19
CA LEU A 340 -3.21 14.60 -10.60
C LEU A 340 -2.20 15.27 -11.52
N SER A 341 -2.50 16.49 -11.97
CA SER A 341 -1.56 17.35 -12.69
C SER A 341 -1.29 18.60 -11.86
N ILE A 342 -0.03 18.91 -11.60
CA ILE A 342 0.40 20.12 -10.88
C ILE A 342 1.23 20.97 -11.84
N ASN A 343 0.85 22.24 -12.00
CA ASN A 343 1.60 23.16 -12.86
C ASN A 343 2.78 23.82 -12.11
N HIS A 344 3.56 24.64 -12.82
CA HIS A 344 4.70 25.37 -12.25
C HIS A 344 4.33 26.36 -11.12
N LYS A 345 3.06 26.76 -11.02
CA LYS A 345 2.54 27.60 -9.92
C LYS A 345 2.06 26.77 -8.73
N ASN A 346 2.28 25.46 -8.76
CA ASN A 346 1.81 24.50 -7.77
C ASN A 346 0.28 24.42 -7.66
N GLU A 347 -0.42 24.75 -8.75
CA GLU A 347 -1.88 24.58 -8.84
C GLU A 347 -2.19 23.17 -9.33
N ALA A 348 -3.03 22.46 -8.56
CA ALA A 348 -3.42 21.09 -8.85
C ALA A 348 -4.73 21.03 -9.65
N ALA A 349 -4.74 20.22 -10.69
CA ALA A 349 -5.92 19.80 -11.43
C ALA A 349 -6.08 18.28 -11.32
N TRP A 350 -7.33 17.85 -11.12
CA TRP A 350 -7.70 16.45 -11.03
C TRP A 350 -8.59 16.06 -12.20
N SER A 351 -8.35 14.90 -12.79
CA SER A 351 -9.24 14.29 -13.76
C SER A 351 -9.43 12.81 -13.47
N LEU A 352 -10.65 12.30 -13.69
CA LEU A 352 -10.94 10.87 -13.69
C LEU A 352 -10.71 10.37 -15.13
N ASP A 353 -9.77 9.46 -15.31
CA ASP A 353 -9.42 8.90 -16.63
C ASP A 353 -10.34 7.74 -16.98
N CYS A 354 -10.56 6.82 -16.03
CA CYS A 354 -11.49 5.72 -16.17
C CYS A 354 -12.16 5.34 -14.86
N GLU A 355 -13.35 4.76 -14.97
CA GLU A 355 -14.08 4.08 -13.91
C GLU A 355 -14.80 2.88 -14.52
N TYR A 356 -14.64 1.70 -13.92
CA TYR A 356 -15.39 0.52 -14.33
C TYR A 356 -15.66 -0.42 -13.17
N SER A 357 -16.71 -1.24 -13.33
CA SER A 357 -17.10 -2.25 -12.35
C SER A 357 -16.25 -3.51 -12.51
N LEU A 358 -15.70 -3.99 -11.39
CA LEU A 358 -14.90 -5.21 -11.28
C LEU A 358 -15.75 -6.48 -11.15
N LEU A 359 -17.06 -6.31 -10.89
CA LEU A 359 -17.99 -7.41 -10.66
C LEU A 359 -18.67 -7.87 -11.95
N THR A 360 -18.75 -7.00 -12.93
CA THR A 360 -19.27 -7.29 -14.27
C THR A 360 -18.13 -7.79 -15.16
N ALA A 361 -18.37 -8.83 -15.96
CA ALA A 361 -17.45 -9.19 -17.03
C ALA A 361 -17.35 -7.99 -17.99
N ILE A 362 -16.19 -7.35 -18.08
CA ILE A 362 -15.93 -6.36 -19.13
C ILE A 362 -16.01 -7.15 -20.43
N PRO A 363 -16.94 -6.85 -21.35
CA PRO A 363 -16.94 -7.49 -22.66
C PRO A 363 -15.63 -7.13 -23.33
N ASP A 364 -14.95 -8.11 -23.92
CA ASP A 364 -13.83 -7.87 -24.84
C ASP A 364 -14.30 -6.93 -25.96
N THR A 365 -14.11 -5.62 -25.78
CA THR A 365 -14.13 -4.70 -26.91
C THR A 365 -12.81 -4.87 -27.63
N ASN A 366 -12.73 -5.92 -28.46
CA ASN A 366 -11.80 -5.94 -29.57
C ASN A 366 -12.11 -4.70 -30.44
N PRO A 367 -11.17 -3.76 -30.66
CA PRO A 367 -11.27 -2.91 -31.82
C PRO A 367 -11.01 -3.83 -33.02
N ALA A 368 -12.08 -4.29 -33.65
CA ALA A 368 -12.01 -4.94 -34.94
C ALA A 368 -11.57 -3.92 -35.99
N SER A 369 -10.61 -4.38 -36.82
CA SER A 369 -10.10 -3.84 -38.11
C SER A 369 -9.37 -2.50 -38.09
#